data_AF-A0A967H046-F1
#
_entry.id   AF-A0A967H046-F1
#
_cell.length_a   1.000
_cell.length_b   1.000
_cell.length_c   1.000
_cell.angle_alpha   90.00
_cell.angle_beta   90.00
_cell.angle_gamma   90.00
#
_symmetry.space_group_name_H-M   'P 1'
#
loop_
_entity.id
_entity.type
_entity.pdbx_description
1 polymer ?
#
loop_
_entity_poly.entity_id
_entity_poly.type
_entity_poly.pdbx_seq_one_letter_code
_entity_poly.pdbx_strand_id
1 'polypeptide(L)'
;LILNDARAVTMARYYLLKFERRLAEVPAEHERVELTEIGTHARGAVFTDERHLATAELRRVLDALGDGFVGFHFGRYDLRVPCEDDLRAGRNLVVLELNGVTGEPIHVYQPGYPWWRGVRDLCRHWKRACEIGAVNRSRGAKPTSLRGLWGLVRGHRRQSWFEADQLLNENEADHE
;
A
#
# COMPACT_ATOMS: atom_id res chain seq x y z
N LEU A 1 -9.71 5.04 24.95
CA LEU A 1 -8.69 4.15 24.33
C LEU A 1 -8.30 4.62 22.93
N ILE A 2 -9.22 4.64 21.97
CA ILE A 2 -8.96 5.10 20.58
C ILE A 2 -8.29 6.48 20.53
N LEU A 3 -8.82 7.47 21.26
CA LEU A 3 -8.29 8.84 21.28
C LEU A 3 -6.94 8.99 21.99
N ASN A 4 -6.56 7.99 22.80
CA ASN A 4 -5.32 8.01 23.58
C ASN A 4 -4.21 7.15 22.93
N ASP A 5 -4.54 6.38 21.89
CA ASP A 5 -3.57 5.58 21.14
C ASP A 5 -2.94 6.43 20.02
N ALA A 6 -1.61 6.40 19.94
CA ALA A 6 -0.83 7.23 19.03
C ALA A 6 -1.13 6.99 17.54
N ARG A 7 -1.70 5.84 17.17
CA ARG A 7 -2.08 5.50 15.79
C ARG A 7 -3.58 5.52 15.60
N ALA A 8 -4.35 4.92 16.49
CA ALA A 8 -5.80 4.81 16.33
C ALA A 8 -6.47 6.21 16.28
N VAL A 9 -5.88 7.20 16.96
CA VAL A 9 -6.37 8.59 16.94
C VAL A 9 -6.40 9.20 15.52
N THR A 10 -5.49 8.81 14.62
CA THR A 10 -5.46 9.35 13.24
C THR A 10 -6.67 8.94 12.42
N MET A 11 -7.36 7.89 12.87
CA MET A 11 -8.59 7.37 12.28
C MET A 11 -9.75 7.39 13.28
N ALA A 12 -9.68 8.26 14.29
CA ALA A 12 -10.66 8.29 15.37
C ALA A 12 -12.10 8.34 14.84
N ARG A 13 -12.39 9.20 13.84
CA ARG A 13 -13.73 9.29 13.25
C ARG A 13 -14.22 7.94 12.71
N TYR A 14 -13.39 7.22 11.97
CA TYR A 14 -13.74 5.90 11.44
C TYR A 14 -13.93 4.87 12.55
N TYR A 15 -13.00 4.79 13.51
CA TYR A 15 -13.10 3.80 14.58
C TYR A 15 -14.24 4.07 15.55
N LEU A 16 -14.56 5.34 15.83
CA LEU A 16 -15.69 5.70 16.67
C LEU A 16 -17.01 5.24 16.05
N LEU A 17 -17.16 5.40 14.74
CA LEU A 17 -18.34 4.92 14.00
C LEU A 17 -18.37 3.39 13.92
N LYS A 18 -17.27 2.76 13.52
CA LYS A 18 -17.17 1.31 13.40
C LYS A 18 -17.50 0.59 14.72
N PHE A 19 -17.07 1.16 15.84
CA PHE A 19 -17.25 0.58 17.18
C PHE A 19 -18.33 1.29 18.00
N GLU A 20 -19.26 2.01 17.38
CA GLU A 20 -20.29 2.82 18.06
C GLU A 20 -20.96 2.07 19.22
N ARG A 21 -21.40 0.83 18.96
CA ARG A 21 -22.09 -0.02 19.95
C ARG A 21 -21.21 -0.54 21.08
N ARG A 22 -19.89 -0.40 20.94
CA ARG A 22 -18.86 -0.91 21.87
C ARG A 22 -18.04 0.19 22.51
N LEU A 23 -18.34 1.47 22.27
CA LEU A 23 -17.52 2.59 22.77
C LEU A 23 -17.47 2.69 24.30
N ALA A 24 -18.50 2.18 24.98
CA ALA A 24 -18.56 2.13 26.45
C ALA A 24 -17.91 0.87 27.03
N GLU A 25 -17.55 -0.11 26.20
CA GLU A 25 -16.84 -1.31 26.66
C GLU A 25 -15.41 -0.94 27.02
N VAL A 26 -14.97 -1.33 28.22
CA VAL A 26 -13.58 -1.23 28.65
C VAL A 26 -12.99 -2.64 28.57
N PRO A 27 -12.09 -2.91 27.61
CA PRO A 27 -11.38 -4.19 27.53
C PRO A 27 -10.64 -4.47 28.85
N ALA A 28 -10.48 -5.76 29.17
CA ALA A 28 -9.67 -6.17 30.29
C ALA A 28 -8.21 -5.71 30.11
N GLU A 29 -7.46 -5.65 31.21
CA GLU A 29 -6.04 -5.32 31.14
C GLU A 29 -5.31 -6.31 30.22
N HIS A 30 -4.50 -5.78 29.29
CA HIS A 30 -3.78 -6.52 28.24
C HIS A 30 -4.64 -7.21 27.17
N GLU A 31 -5.96 -7.04 27.19
CA GLU A 31 -6.82 -7.53 26.12
C GLU A 31 -6.50 -6.81 24.79
N ARG A 32 -6.32 -7.58 23.72
CA ARG A 32 -6.11 -7.03 22.38
C ARG A 32 -7.45 -6.89 21.68
N VAL A 33 -7.80 -5.65 21.33
CA VAL A 33 -8.96 -5.36 20.49
C VAL A 33 -8.49 -5.20 19.04
N GLU A 34 -8.99 -6.05 18.15
CA GLU A 34 -8.74 -5.94 16.72
C GLU A 34 -9.55 -4.77 16.13
N LEU A 35 -8.86 -3.78 15.57
CA LEU A 35 -9.49 -2.58 15.00
C LEU A 35 -9.91 -2.75 13.53
N THR A 36 -9.19 -3.58 12.77
CA THR A 36 -9.39 -3.82 11.33
C THR A 36 -8.84 -5.19 10.95
N GLU A 37 -9.58 -5.90 10.09
CA GLU A 37 -9.15 -7.19 9.52
C GLU A 37 -8.08 -7.02 8.43
N ILE A 38 -8.02 -5.82 7.84
CA ILE A 38 -7.12 -5.52 6.71
C ILE A 38 -6.03 -4.56 7.16
N GLY A 39 -4.78 -5.02 7.06
CA GLY A 39 -3.57 -4.21 7.24
C GLY A 39 -3.25 -3.36 6.01
N THR A 40 -4.02 -2.30 5.76
CA THR A 40 -3.63 -1.28 4.77
C THR A 40 -2.98 -0.07 5.43
N HIS A 41 -2.17 0.68 4.66
CA HIS A 41 -1.59 1.94 5.12
C HIS A 41 -2.67 2.91 5.66
N ALA A 42 -3.81 3.00 4.97
CA ALA A 42 -4.92 3.86 5.36
C ALA A 42 -5.73 3.33 6.55
N ARG A 43 -5.46 2.10 7.03
CA ARG A 43 -6.16 1.46 8.16
C ARG A 43 -5.23 1.15 9.34
N GLY A 44 -4.07 1.81 9.41
CA GLY A 44 -3.18 1.74 10.57
C GLY A 44 -2.24 0.53 10.59
N ALA A 45 -2.00 -0.10 9.43
CA ALA A 45 -0.99 -1.16 9.31
C ALA A 45 0.40 -0.68 9.73
N VAL A 46 1.17 -1.59 10.32
CA VAL A 46 2.58 -1.37 10.60
C VAL A 46 3.40 -2.03 9.51
N PHE A 47 4.23 -1.24 8.84
CA PHE A 47 5.22 -1.72 7.89
C PHE A 47 6.56 -1.88 8.61
N THR A 48 7.23 -3.01 8.42
CA THR A 48 8.61 -3.23 8.89
C THR A 48 9.53 -3.44 7.69
N ASP A 49 10.74 -2.90 7.77
CA ASP A 49 11.74 -3.01 6.71
C ASP A 49 12.57 -4.27 6.88
N GLU A 50 12.13 -5.34 6.24
CA GLU A 50 12.81 -6.65 6.29
C GLU A 50 13.72 -6.89 5.07
N ARG A 51 14.35 -5.85 4.53
CA ARG A 51 15.29 -5.99 3.39
C ARG A 51 16.44 -6.97 3.66
N HIS A 52 16.74 -7.26 4.92
CA HIS A 52 17.72 -8.26 5.32
C HIS A 52 17.32 -9.70 4.91
N LEU A 53 16.04 -9.95 4.60
CA LEU A 53 15.51 -11.21 4.06
C LEU A 53 15.75 -11.37 2.55
N ALA A 54 16.16 -10.31 1.85
CA ALA A 54 16.31 -10.34 0.40
C ALA A 54 17.59 -11.09 -0.02
N THR A 55 17.44 -12.33 -0.49
CA THR A 55 18.52 -13.18 -0.98
C THR A 55 18.67 -13.11 -2.51
N ALA A 56 19.74 -13.72 -3.04
CA ALA A 56 19.94 -13.84 -4.49
C ALA A 56 18.95 -14.85 -5.11
N GLU A 57 18.54 -15.86 -4.35
CA GLU A 57 17.55 -16.87 -4.72
C GLU A 57 16.18 -16.23 -4.93
N LEU A 58 15.71 -15.46 -3.93
CA LEU A 58 14.43 -14.74 -4.02
C LEU A 58 14.42 -13.78 -5.21
N ARG A 59 15.51 -13.02 -5.41
CA ARG A 59 15.62 -12.09 -6.56
C ARG A 59 15.47 -12.81 -7.88
N ARG A 60 16.18 -13.93 -8.08
CA ARG A 60 16.07 -14.73 -9.31
C ARG A 60 14.66 -15.22 -9.59
N VAL A 61 13.95 -15.67 -8.55
CA VAL A 61 12.54 -16.11 -8.69
C VAL A 61 11.64 -14.93 -9.09
N LEU A 62 11.79 -13.77 -8.43
CA LEU A 62 10.99 -12.58 -8.73
C LEU A 62 11.29 -11.98 -10.10
N ASP A 63 12.56 -12.01 -10.54
CA ASP A 63 12.97 -11.57 -11.87
C ASP A 63 12.34 -12.47 -12.94
N ALA A 64 12.41 -13.80 -12.75
CA ALA A 64 11.77 -14.77 -13.65
C ALA A 64 10.24 -14.61 -13.73
N LEU A 65 9.58 -14.26 -12.61
CA LEU A 65 8.16 -13.90 -12.63
C LEU A 65 7.90 -12.62 -13.46
N GLY A 66 8.77 -11.62 -13.31
CA GLY A 66 8.69 -10.36 -14.05
C GLY A 66 8.90 -10.52 -15.55
N ASP A 67 9.81 -11.39 -15.96
CA ASP A 67 10.12 -11.67 -17.37
C ASP A 67 8.92 -12.23 -18.15
N GLY A 68 7.93 -12.81 -17.45
CA GLY A 68 6.67 -13.25 -18.04
C GLY A 68 5.77 -12.12 -18.56
N PHE A 69 6.01 -10.87 -18.15
CA PHE A 69 5.18 -9.72 -18.50
C PHE A 69 5.86 -8.81 -19.53
N VAL A 70 5.39 -8.89 -20.78
CA VAL A 70 5.90 -8.02 -21.85
C VAL A 70 5.68 -6.54 -21.51
N GLY A 71 6.76 -5.76 -21.50
CA GLY A 71 6.73 -4.33 -21.19
C GLY A 71 6.71 -4.00 -19.70
N PHE A 72 6.79 -5.00 -18.83
CA PHE A 72 7.07 -4.79 -17.41
C PHE A 72 8.58 -4.62 -17.19
N HIS A 73 8.95 -3.67 -16.34
CA HIS A 73 10.36 -3.35 -16.09
C HIS A 73 10.70 -3.29 -14.60
N PHE A 74 9.78 -2.79 -13.78
CA PHE A 74 9.92 -2.80 -12.34
C PHE A 74 8.56 -2.53 -11.68
N GLY A 75 8.44 -2.97 -10.44
CA GLY A 75 7.25 -2.85 -9.62
C GLY A 75 7.47 -3.48 -8.26
N ARG A 76 6.38 -3.71 -7.54
CA ARG A 76 6.35 -4.36 -6.23
C ARG A 76 5.42 -5.56 -6.30
N TYR A 77 5.92 -6.70 -5.83
CA TYR A 77 5.09 -7.88 -5.58
C TYR A 77 4.60 -7.86 -4.14
N ASP A 78 3.30 -8.01 -3.95
CA ASP A 78 2.72 -8.25 -2.65
C ASP A 78 2.58 -9.77 -2.50
N LEU A 79 3.39 -10.35 -1.61
CA LEU A 79 3.54 -11.79 -1.46
C LEU A 79 2.98 -12.26 -0.12
N ARG A 80 2.42 -13.46 -0.14
CA ARG A 80 2.16 -14.25 1.07
C ARG A 80 3.06 -15.48 1.06
N VAL A 81 3.67 -15.74 2.21
CA VAL A 81 4.58 -16.87 2.44
C VAL A 81 4.28 -17.54 3.78
N PRO A 82 4.57 -18.84 3.94
CA PRO A 82 4.39 -19.52 5.22
C PRO A 82 5.37 -19.07 6.30
N CYS A 83 6.63 -18.78 5.93
CA CYS A 83 7.69 -18.37 6.85
C CYS A 83 8.83 -17.63 6.13
N GLU A 84 9.75 -17.04 6.90
CA GLU A 84 10.91 -16.31 6.36
C GLU A 84 11.86 -17.20 5.54
N ASP A 85 12.05 -18.46 5.93
CA ASP A 85 12.97 -19.36 5.23
C ASP A 85 12.49 -19.69 3.82
N ASP A 86 11.19 -19.81 3.63
CA ASP A 86 10.58 -19.98 2.32
C ASP A 86 10.69 -18.70 1.49
N LEU A 87 10.51 -17.52 2.10
CA LEU A 87 10.74 -16.24 1.43
C LEU A 87 12.20 -16.12 0.96
N ARG A 88 13.16 -16.35 1.87
CA ARG A 88 14.60 -16.31 1.56
C ARG A 88 14.98 -17.31 0.48
N ALA A 89 14.33 -18.48 0.41
CA ALA A 89 14.60 -19.47 -0.62
C ALA A 89 13.80 -19.27 -1.92
N GLY A 90 12.88 -18.31 -1.96
CA GLY A 90 11.96 -18.11 -3.09
C GLY A 90 10.98 -19.26 -3.32
N ARG A 91 10.57 -19.97 -2.26
CA ARG A 91 9.62 -21.11 -2.32
C ARG A 91 8.28 -20.75 -1.72
N ASN A 92 7.24 -21.51 -2.11
CA ASN A 92 5.88 -21.38 -1.57
C ASN A 92 5.35 -19.93 -1.60
N LEU A 93 5.76 -19.16 -2.60
CA LEU A 93 5.35 -17.78 -2.79
C LEU A 93 3.94 -17.75 -3.39
N VAL A 94 3.02 -17.08 -2.71
CA VAL A 94 1.70 -16.74 -3.28
C VAL A 94 1.71 -15.26 -3.64
N VAL A 95 1.64 -14.95 -4.93
CA VAL A 95 1.53 -13.57 -5.41
C VAL A 95 0.09 -13.10 -5.23
N LEU A 96 -0.12 -12.10 -4.39
CA LEU A 96 -1.42 -11.48 -4.16
C LEU A 96 -1.67 -10.34 -5.16
N GLU A 97 -0.65 -9.52 -5.40
CA GLU A 97 -0.72 -8.39 -6.32
C GLU A 97 0.65 -8.11 -6.97
N LEU A 98 0.62 -7.67 -8.23
CA LEU A 98 1.76 -7.04 -8.90
C LEU A 98 1.45 -5.56 -9.13
N ASN A 99 1.99 -4.73 -8.27
CA ASN A 99 1.92 -3.28 -8.38
C ASN A 99 3.01 -2.83 -9.36
N GLY A 100 2.64 -2.28 -10.52
CA GLY A 100 3.59 -1.79 -11.52
C GLY A 100 4.38 -0.55 -11.07
N VAL A 101 4.55 0.42 -11.96
CA VAL A 101 5.23 1.70 -11.66
C VAL A 101 4.63 2.45 -10.46
N THR A 102 3.35 2.21 -10.16
CA THR A 102 2.59 2.80 -9.05
C THR A 102 2.85 2.14 -7.69
N GLY A 103 3.63 1.06 -7.64
CA GLY A 103 4.00 0.40 -6.39
C GLY A 103 4.97 1.24 -5.57
N GLU A 104 4.45 2.11 -4.70
CA GLU A 104 5.26 2.95 -3.81
C GLU A 104 6.12 2.09 -2.86
N PRO A 105 7.38 2.49 -2.59
CA PRO A 105 8.24 1.79 -1.64
C PRO A 105 7.70 1.92 -0.20
N ILE A 106 7.01 0.88 0.26
CA ILE A 106 6.35 0.88 1.59
C ILE A 106 7.32 0.90 2.78
N HIS A 107 8.60 0.56 2.57
CA HIS A 107 9.60 0.59 3.65
C HIS A 107 9.84 2.00 4.19
N VAL A 108 9.46 3.06 3.46
CA VAL A 108 9.57 4.44 3.95
C VAL A 108 8.63 4.74 5.13
N TYR A 109 7.60 3.90 5.33
CA TYR A 109 6.63 4.01 6.43
C TYR A 109 7.02 3.23 7.68
N GLN A 110 8.20 2.60 7.69
CA GLN A 110 8.72 1.93 8.88
C GLN A 110 8.75 2.90 10.08
N PRO A 111 8.35 2.46 11.29
CA PRO A 111 8.60 3.21 12.51
C PRO A 111 10.09 3.58 12.66
N GLY A 112 10.38 4.87 12.80
CA GLY A 112 11.75 5.37 12.94
C GLY A 112 12.54 5.48 11.63
N TYR A 113 11.94 5.23 10.46
CA TYR A 113 12.62 5.49 9.18
C TYR A 113 12.86 7.01 9.03
N PRO A 114 14.10 7.48 8.81
CA PRO A 114 14.36 8.91 8.71
C PRO A 114 13.63 9.53 7.53
N TRP A 115 12.87 10.61 7.77
CA TRP A 115 12.08 11.31 6.74
C TRP A 115 12.88 11.61 5.46
N TRP A 116 14.09 12.16 5.61
CA TRP A 116 14.95 12.51 4.48
C TRP A 116 15.41 11.29 3.67
N ARG A 117 15.53 10.10 4.30
CA ARG A 117 15.78 8.83 3.59
C ARG A 117 14.54 8.41 2.82
N GLY A 118 13.36 8.54 3.42
CA GLY A 118 12.08 8.27 2.76
C GLY A 118 11.91 9.11 1.50
N VAL A 119 12.09 10.44 1.59
CA VAL A 119 12.06 11.36 0.44
C VAL A 119 13.07 10.94 -0.63
N ARG A 120 14.31 10.61 -0.21
CA ARG A 120 15.36 10.17 -1.14
C ARG A 120 14.97 8.89 -1.89
N ASP A 121 14.37 7.92 -1.20
CA ASP A 121 13.96 6.66 -1.81
C ASP A 121 12.78 6.86 -2.78
N LEU A 122 11.83 7.72 -2.44
CA LEU A 122 10.76 8.14 -3.36
C LEU A 122 11.32 8.83 -4.61
N CYS A 123 12.25 9.78 -4.44
CA CYS A 123 12.91 10.42 -5.59
C CYS A 123 13.64 9.39 -6.48
N ARG A 124 14.29 8.39 -5.89
CA ARG A 124 14.96 7.31 -6.65
C ARG A 124 13.95 6.43 -7.39
N HIS A 125 12.82 6.10 -6.77
CA HIS A 125 11.73 5.35 -7.41
C HIS A 125 11.23 6.06 -8.67
N TRP A 126 10.88 7.34 -8.56
CA TRP A 126 10.41 8.13 -9.69
C TRP A 126 11.49 8.42 -10.73
N LYS A 127 12.75 8.60 -10.31
CA LYS A 127 13.88 8.72 -11.24
C LYS A 127 13.99 7.47 -12.13
N ARG A 128 13.94 6.26 -11.54
CA ARG A 128 13.96 5.00 -12.32
C ARG A 128 12.76 4.90 -13.26
N ALA A 129 11.57 5.27 -12.79
CA ALA A 129 10.37 5.30 -13.62
C ALA A 129 10.57 6.17 -14.87
N CYS A 130 11.10 7.39 -14.70
CA CYS A 130 11.36 8.33 -15.79
C CYS A 130 12.46 7.82 -16.73
N GLU A 131 13.54 7.23 -16.21
CA GLU A 131 14.62 6.65 -17.01
C GLU A 131 14.10 5.51 -17.91
N ILE A 132 13.32 4.59 -17.34
CA ILE A 132 12.67 3.51 -18.10
C ILE A 132 11.68 4.06 -19.12
N GLY A 133 10.87 5.05 -18.74
CA GLY A 133 9.95 5.72 -19.64
C GLY A 133 10.65 6.40 -20.83
N ALA A 134 11.82 7.02 -20.60
CA ALA A 134 12.63 7.63 -21.64
C ALA A 134 13.19 6.59 -22.62
N VAL A 135 13.67 5.45 -22.11
CA VAL A 135 14.12 4.32 -22.95
C VAL A 135 12.96 3.73 -23.75
N ASN A 136 11.79 3.57 -23.14
CA ASN A 136 10.61 3.06 -23.85
C ASN A 136 10.16 4.04 -24.95
N ARG A 137 10.22 5.35 -24.68
CA ARG A 137 9.93 6.37 -25.67
C ARG A 137 10.92 6.35 -26.84
N SER A 138 12.22 6.17 -26.59
CA SER A 138 13.21 6.06 -27.66
C SER A 138 13.02 4.80 -28.52
N ARG A 139 12.41 3.75 -27.95
CA ARG A 139 11.97 2.53 -28.66
C ARG A 139 10.62 2.67 -29.37
N GLY A 140 10.02 3.85 -29.37
CA GLY A 140 8.77 4.13 -30.10
C GLY A 140 7.49 4.08 -29.26
N ALA A 141 7.57 3.84 -27.94
CA ALA A 141 6.41 3.92 -27.07
C ALA A 141 5.88 5.37 -27.03
N LYS A 142 4.57 5.54 -27.22
CA LYS A 142 3.92 6.86 -27.21
C LYS A 142 3.40 7.14 -25.80
N PRO A 143 3.87 8.20 -25.12
CA PRO A 143 3.33 8.58 -23.82
C PRO A 143 1.87 9.06 -23.96
N THR A 144 1.09 8.93 -22.89
CA THR A 144 -0.27 9.48 -22.83
C THR A 144 -0.24 10.98 -23.11
N SER A 145 -1.11 11.44 -24.02
CA SER A 145 -1.23 12.87 -24.32
C SER A 145 -1.83 13.64 -23.13
N LEU A 146 -1.57 14.95 -23.04
CA LEU A 146 -2.15 15.80 -21.99
C LEU A 146 -3.69 15.74 -21.99
N ARG A 147 -4.31 15.68 -23.18
CA ARG A 147 -5.76 15.51 -23.32
C ARG A 147 -6.23 14.17 -22.77
N GLY A 148 -5.50 13.09 -23.06
CA GLY A 148 -5.79 11.76 -22.52
C GLY A 148 -5.68 11.71 -21.01
N LEU A 149 -4.61 12.29 -20.45
CA LEU A 149 -4.41 12.40 -19.01
C LEU A 149 -5.55 13.18 -18.34
N TRP A 150 -5.94 14.32 -18.90
CA TRP A 150 -7.06 15.10 -18.39
C TRP A 150 -8.38 14.31 -18.41
N GLY A 151 -8.63 13.54 -19.47
CA GLY A 151 -9.78 12.64 -19.56
C GLY A 151 -9.80 11.61 -18.43
N LEU A 152 -8.66 10.96 -18.16
CA LEU A 152 -8.52 9.99 -17.07
C LEU A 152 -8.78 10.64 -15.70
N VAL A 153 -8.18 11.82 -15.44
CA VAL A 153 -8.38 12.55 -14.18
C VAL A 153 -9.85 12.91 -13.97
N ARG A 154 -10.54 13.39 -15.00
CA ARG A 154 -11.99 13.71 -14.91
C ARG A 154 -12.84 12.47 -14.67
N GLY A 155 -12.50 11.35 -15.29
CA GLY A 155 -13.20 10.07 -15.08
C GLY A 155 -13.06 9.59 -13.64
N HIS A 156 -11.85 9.62 -13.10
CA HIS A 156 -11.57 9.16 -11.74
C HIS A 156 -12.33 9.96 -10.66
N ARG A 157 -12.50 11.27 -10.86
CA ARG A 157 -13.28 12.14 -9.95
C ARG A 157 -14.76 11.78 -9.81
N ARG A 158 -15.31 10.93 -10.68
CA ARG A 158 -16.72 10.53 -10.65
C ARG A 158 -16.97 9.25 -9.85
N GLN A 159 -15.92 8.63 -9.33
CA GLN A 159 -16.02 7.37 -8.60
C GLN A 159 -15.97 7.66 -7.09
N SER A 160 -16.94 7.14 -6.32
CA SER A 160 -16.84 7.08 -4.86
C SER A 160 -16.21 5.74 -4.48
N TRP A 161 -15.17 5.78 -3.66
CA TRP A 161 -14.28 4.62 -3.45
C TRP A 161 -14.17 4.16 -2.01
N PHE A 162 -14.69 4.91 -1.04
CA PHE A 162 -14.45 4.60 0.36
C PHE A 162 -15.71 4.09 1.05
N GLU A 163 -15.58 2.88 1.61
CA GLU A 163 -16.49 2.32 2.62
C GLU A 163 -16.67 3.29 3.81
N ALA A 164 -15.64 4.09 4.13
CA ALA A 164 -15.74 5.18 5.09
C ALA A 164 -16.71 6.27 4.62
N ASP A 165 -16.75 6.61 3.33
CA ASP A 165 -17.73 7.56 2.80
C ASP A 165 -19.14 6.96 2.88
N GLN A 166 -19.32 5.66 2.69
CA GLN A 166 -20.63 5.00 2.87
C GLN A 166 -21.09 5.06 4.33
N LEU A 167 -20.25 4.67 5.29
CA LEU A 167 -20.57 4.73 6.72
C LEU A 167 -20.79 6.16 7.25
N LEU A 168 -20.13 7.15 6.63
CA LEU A 168 -20.32 8.56 6.95
C LEU A 168 -21.60 9.12 6.32
N ASN A 169 -21.90 8.75 5.08
CA ASN A 169 -23.09 9.21 4.37
C ASN A 169 -24.37 8.55 4.90
N GLU A 170 -24.32 7.30 5.34
CA GLU A 170 -25.47 6.59 5.95
C GLU A 170 -25.87 7.25 7.29
N ASN A 171 -24.91 7.67 8.12
CA ASN A 171 -25.20 8.36 9.38
C ASN A 171 -25.64 9.82 9.19
N GLU A 172 -25.22 10.51 8.13
CA GLU A 172 -25.74 11.85 7.81
C GLU A 172 -27.20 11.81 7.33
N ALA A 173 -27.63 10.70 6.69
CA ALA A 173 -29.01 10.50 6.24
C ALA A 173 -29.99 10.11 7.37
N ASP A 174 -29.51 9.51 8.47
CA ASP A 174 -30.32 9.14 9.64
C ASP A 174 -30.53 10.32 10.63
N HIS A 175 -29.99 11.50 10.33
CA HIS A 175 -30.07 12.72 11.15
C HIS A 175 -30.80 13.90 10.48
N GLU A 176 -31.42 13.71 9.31
CA GLU A 176 -32.41 14.63 8.70
C GLU A 176 -33.86 14.20 8.99
#